data_AF-I0WUF0-F1
#
_entry.id   AF-I0WUF0-F1
#
_cell.length_a   1.000
_cell.length_b   1.000
_cell.length_c   1.000
_cell.angle_alpha   90.00
_cell.angle_beta   90.00
_cell.angle_gamma   90.00
#
_symmetry.space_group_name_H-M   'P 1'
#
loop_
_entity.id
_entity.type
_entity.pdbx_description
1 polymer ?
#
loop_
_entity_poly.entity_id
_entity_poly.type
_entity_poly.pdbx_seq_one_letter_code
_entity_poly.pdbx_strand_id
1 'polypeptide(L)'
;MAELLISELSRRSGVPATTLRYYEQVGLLPAARSHSGYRLYDEHAEQRLRFISAAKRLHLPLPEIFELLTVWEDEACRSVKSQLRPALDARITEAANGIDELTRLHTELVAARGRLDSLPDRADRCDPQCTFLLDPVTVQGMDVATADRPIACTLDGDDYRTRIDAWHSLLDGCPREQVDTGVRVTVPAESAAELAALIVAEQHCCAFLDFTLGFDRDTVALTITAPADARALIDDLITPTAP
;
A
#
# COMPACT_ATOMS: atom_id res chain seq x y z
N MET A 1 -27.57 21.23 -8.97
CA MET A 1 -26.31 20.48 -8.91
C MET A 1 -26.15 20.02 -7.48
N ALA A 2 -25.97 18.72 -7.26
CA ALA A 2 -25.87 18.17 -5.91
C ALA A 2 -24.43 18.32 -5.42
N GLU A 3 -24.19 19.26 -4.51
CA GLU A 3 -22.89 19.45 -3.87
C GLU A 3 -22.81 18.59 -2.60
N LEU A 4 -21.76 17.80 -2.47
CA LEU A 4 -21.55 16.89 -1.35
C LEU A 4 -20.54 17.47 -0.37
N LEU A 5 -20.85 17.34 0.93
CA LEU A 5 -19.85 17.55 1.98
C LEU A 5 -18.89 16.36 2.00
N ILE A 6 -17.69 16.57 2.56
CA ILE A 6 -16.66 15.51 2.64
C ILE A 6 -17.14 14.25 3.36
N SER A 7 -17.95 14.40 4.42
CA SER A 7 -18.52 13.28 5.17
C SER A 7 -19.50 12.47 4.33
N GLU A 8 -20.26 13.14 3.47
CA GLU A 8 -21.21 12.49 2.58
C GLU A 8 -20.49 11.82 1.41
N LEU A 9 -19.51 12.49 0.80
CA LEU A 9 -18.69 11.90 -0.24
C LEU A 9 -17.92 10.68 0.27
N SER A 10 -17.38 10.75 1.50
CA SER A 10 -16.70 9.63 2.14
C SER A 10 -17.64 8.42 2.31
N ARG A 11 -18.85 8.65 2.84
CA ARG A 11 -19.86 7.59 3.01
C ARG A 11 -20.27 6.96 1.68
N ARG A 12 -20.48 7.77 0.64
CA ARG A 12 -20.96 7.31 -0.67
C ARG A 12 -19.88 6.61 -1.50
N SER A 13 -18.64 7.09 -1.41
CA SER A 13 -17.50 6.53 -2.16
C SER A 13 -16.80 5.39 -1.45
N GLY A 14 -16.99 5.23 -0.13
CA GLY A 14 -16.20 4.35 0.70
C GLY A 14 -14.76 4.81 0.90
N VAL A 15 -14.40 5.98 0.35
CA VAL A 15 -13.06 6.54 0.47
C VAL A 15 -12.97 7.33 1.77
N PRO A 16 -11.89 7.17 2.56
CA PRO A 16 -11.73 7.88 3.82
C PRO A 16 -11.75 9.40 3.65
N ALA A 17 -12.40 10.13 4.56
CA ALA A 17 -12.35 11.59 4.54
C ALA A 17 -10.91 12.14 4.57
N THR A 18 -10.00 11.43 5.23
CA THR A 18 -8.56 11.72 5.29
C THR A 18 -7.92 11.60 3.90
N THR A 19 -8.19 10.50 3.19
CA THR A 19 -7.75 10.27 1.81
C THR A 19 -8.39 11.28 0.84
N LEU A 20 -9.65 11.66 1.05
CA LEU A 20 -10.31 12.70 0.25
C LEU A 20 -9.62 14.07 0.42
N ARG A 21 -9.25 14.44 1.65
CA ARG A 21 -8.46 15.66 1.91
C ARG A 21 -7.09 15.60 1.24
N TYR A 22 -6.45 14.43 1.25
CA TYR A 22 -5.19 14.23 0.56
C TYR A 22 -5.34 14.43 -0.94
N TYR A 23 -6.32 13.76 -1.57
CA TYR A 23 -6.59 13.93 -3.00
C TYR A 23 -6.93 15.37 -3.35
N GLU A 24 -7.64 16.10 -2.50
CA GLU A 24 -7.83 17.55 -2.66
C GLU A 24 -6.50 18.31 -2.62
N GLN A 25 -5.66 18.04 -1.63
CA GLN A 25 -4.36 18.72 -1.45
C GLN A 25 -3.42 18.50 -2.64
N VAL A 26 -3.41 17.30 -3.22
CA VAL A 26 -2.58 16.97 -4.39
C VAL A 26 -3.29 17.24 -5.73
N GLY A 27 -4.46 17.88 -5.71
CA GLY A 27 -5.21 18.27 -6.92
C GLY A 27 -5.93 17.13 -7.64
N LEU A 28 -5.91 15.92 -7.09
CA LEU A 28 -6.64 14.75 -7.60
C LEU A 28 -8.14 14.80 -7.29
N LEU A 29 -8.63 15.72 -6.45
CA LEU A 29 -10.06 15.86 -6.16
C LEU A 29 -10.40 17.33 -5.87
N PRO A 30 -10.70 18.14 -6.89
CA PRO A 30 -11.02 19.55 -6.68
C PRO A 30 -12.29 19.70 -5.83
N ALA A 31 -12.27 20.69 -4.94
CA ALA A 31 -13.41 21.04 -4.09
C ALA A 31 -13.69 22.55 -4.19
N ALA A 32 -14.95 22.92 -4.35
CA ALA A 32 -15.39 24.29 -4.17
C ALA A 32 -15.51 24.61 -2.68
N ARG A 33 -15.51 25.90 -2.33
CA ARG A 33 -15.84 26.35 -0.97
C ARG A 33 -17.20 27.01 -0.95
N SER A 34 -18.03 26.62 0.02
CA SER A 34 -19.30 27.28 0.31
C SER A 34 -19.07 28.71 0.80
N HIS A 35 -20.12 29.54 0.77
CA HIS A 35 -20.08 30.88 1.38
C HIS A 35 -19.77 30.85 2.88
N SER A 36 -20.04 29.73 3.54
CA SER A 36 -19.75 29.47 4.96
C SER A 36 -18.39 28.78 5.19
N GLY A 37 -17.61 28.53 4.14
CA GLY A 37 -16.25 27.96 4.22
C GLY A 37 -16.15 26.43 4.22
N TYR A 38 -17.26 25.70 4.02
CA TYR A 38 -17.24 24.24 3.90
C TYR A 38 -16.75 23.79 2.52
N ARG A 39 -16.10 22.62 2.48
CA ARG A 39 -15.72 21.95 1.22
C ARG A 39 -16.93 21.32 0.58
N LEU A 40 -17.12 21.62 -0.69
CA LEU A 40 -18.20 21.14 -1.53
C LEU A 40 -17.61 20.42 -2.74
N TYR A 41 -17.97 19.15 -2.88
CA TYR A 41 -17.60 18.33 -4.01
C TYR A 41 -18.76 18.26 -4.99
N ASP A 42 -18.47 18.38 -6.27
CA ASP A 42 -19.49 18.29 -7.31
C ASP A 42 -19.97 16.85 -7.55
N GLU A 43 -20.88 16.69 -8.48
CA GLU A 43 -21.43 15.39 -8.87
C GLU A 43 -20.43 14.48 -9.60
N HIS A 44 -19.32 15.04 -10.11
CA HIS A 44 -18.25 14.30 -10.77
C HIS A 44 -17.25 13.70 -9.79
N ALA A 45 -17.20 14.21 -8.55
CA ALA A 45 -16.30 13.74 -7.50
C ALA A 45 -16.36 12.21 -7.31
N GLU A 46 -17.54 11.60 -7.35
CA GLU A 46 -17.66 10.14 -7.24
C GLU A 46 -17.09 9.40 -8.45
N GLN A 47 -17.30 9.92 -9.65
CA GLN A 47 -16.76 9.33 -10.88
C GLN A 47 -15.23 9.45 -10.88
N ARG A 48 -14.71 10.59 -10.45
CA ARG A 48 -13.28 10.84 -10.27
C ARG A 48 -12.66 9.87 -9.26
N LEU A 49 -13.31 9.65 -8.12
CA LEU A 49 -12.87 8.66 -7.13
C LEU A 49 -12.90 7.23 -7.65
N ARG A 50 -13.92 6.86 -8.44
CA ARG A 50 -13.95 5.55 -9.11
C ARG A 50 -12.81 5.39 -10.12
N PHE A 51 -12.49 6.45 -10.86
CA PHE A 51 -11.36 6.46 -11.79
C PHE A 51 -10.03 6.30 -11.05
N ILE A 52 -9.80 7.10 -10.00
CA ILE A 52 -8.60 7.00 -9.15
C ILE A 52 -8.47 5.59 -8.57
N SER A 53 -9.57 5.04 -8.02
CA SER A 53 -9.59 3.68 -7.48
C SER A 53 -9.24 2.64 -8.55
N ALA A 54 -9.81 2.73 -9.76
CA ALA A 54 -9.50 1.83 -10.86
C ALA A 54 -8.04 1.92 -11.31
N ALA A 55 -7.51 3.14 -11.45
CA ALA A 55 -6.13 3.37 -11.86
C ALA A 55 -5.13 2.89 -10.79
N LYS A 56 -5.43 3.10 -9.50
CA LYS A 56 -4.64 2.57 -8.39
C LYS A 56 -4.63 1.03 -8.36
N ARG A 57 -5.76 0.36 -8.64
CA ARG A 57 -5.80 -1.12 -8.77
C ARG A 57 -4.91 -1.63 -9.92
N LEU A 58 -4.67 -0.80 -10.93
CA LEU A 58 -3.76 -1.08 -12.03
C LEU A 58 -2.30 -0.69 -11.72
N HIS A 59 -2.01 -0.34 -10.46
CA HIS A 59 -0.68 0.03 -9.97
C HIS A 59 -0.11 1.27 -10.68
N LEU A 60 -0.99 2.14 -11.17
CA LEU A 60 -0.57 3.42 -11.75
C LEU A 60 -0.17 4.37 -10.61
N PRO A 61 1.00 5.03 -10.70
CA PRO A 61 1.43 5.98 -9.69
C PRO A 61 0.58 7.25 -9.75
N LEU A 62 0.42 7.94 -8.61
CA LEU A 62 -0.44 9.12 -8.48
C LEU A 62 -0.17 10.22 -9.52
N PRO A 63 1.08 10.52 -9.93
CA PRO A 63 1.34 11.49 -11.00
C PRO A 63 0.75 11.09 -12.36
N GLU A 64 0.85 9.80 -12.75
CA GLU A 64 0.22 9.30 -13.98
C GLU A 64 -1.31 9.37 -13.87
N ILE A 65 -1.87 9.08 -12.69
CA ILE A 65 -3.31 9.21 -12.44
C ILE A 65 -3.77 10.67 -12.58
N PHE A 66 -2.97 11.62 -12.09
CA PHE A 66 -3.25 13.05 -12.23
C PHE A 66 -3.31 13.46 -13.70
N GLU A 67 -2.31 13.10 -14.50
CA GLU A 67 -2.29 13.40 -15.94
C GLU A 67 -3.51 12.80 -16.67
N LEU A 68 -3.82 11.53 -16.39
CA LEU A 68 -4.99 10.87 -16.97
C LEU A 68 -6.31 11.54 -16.59
N LEU A 69 -6.41 12.05 -15.35
CA LEU A 69 -7.59 12.78 -14.88
C LEU A 69 -7.77 14.12 -15.59
N THR A 70 -6.69 14.87 -15.84
CA THR A 70 -6.78 16.14 -16.58
C THR A 70 -7.34 15.93 -17.98
N VAL A 71 -6.93 14.85 -18.66
CA VAL A 71 -7.41 14.51 -20.00
C VAL A 71 -8.81 13.92 -19.96
N TRP A 72 -9.18 13.23 -18.87
CA TRP A 72 -10.51 12.69 -18.68
C TRP A 72 -11.57 13.78 -18.48
N GLU A 73 -11.22 14.91 -17.86
CA GLU A 73 -12.13 16.04 -17.65
C GLU A 73 -12.37 16.86 -18.92
N ASP A 74 -11.30 17.13 -19.67
CA ASP A 74 -11.34 18.14 -20.74
C ASP A 74 -11.38 17.56 -22.16
N GLU A 75 -11.09 16.26 -22.34
CA GLU A 75 -10.92 15.67 -23.66
C GLU A 75 -11.86 14.50 -23.99
N ALA A 76 -11.91 14.18 -25.28
CA ALA A 76 -12.66 13.02 -25.76
C ALA A 76 -12.03 11.71 -25.24
N CYS A 77 -12.87 10.68 -25.08
CA CYS A 77 -12.45 9.32 -24.69
C CYS A 77 -11.27 8.76 -25.52
N ARG A 78 -11.07 9.20 -26.76
CA ARG A 78 -9.92 8.82 -27.59
C ARG A 78 -8.59 9.24 -26.97
N SER A 79 -8.51 10.45 -26.40
CA SER A 79 -7.31 11.00 -25.78
C SER A 79 -6.93 10.26 -24.51
N VAL A 80 -7.92 9.97 -23.65
CA VAL A 80 -7.74 9.13 -22.46
C VAL A 80 -7.20 7.76 -22.86
N LYS A 81 -7.77 7.13 -23.91
CA LYS A 81 -7.29 5.83 -24.42
C LYS A 81 -5.87 5.88 -24.97
N SER A 82 -5.45 6.98 -25.60
CA SER A 82 -4.07 7.09 -26.12
C SER A 82 -3.04 7.24 -25.00
N GLN A 83 -3.39 7.83 -23.86
CA GLN A 83 -2.49 7.93 -22.72
C GLN A 83 -2.52 6.69 -21.82
N LEU A 84 -3.70 6.09 -21.61
CA LEU A 84 -3.83 4.93 -20.73
C LEU A 84 -3.16 3.67 -21.31
N ARG A 85 -3.16 3.48 -22.63
CA ARG A 85 -2.53 2.31 -23.27
C ARG A 85 -1.04 2.15 -22.94
N PRO A 86 -0.16 3.13 -23.20
CA PRO A 86 1.26 2.98 -22.90
C PRO A 86 1.53 2.80 -21.40
N ALA A 87 0.73 3.44 -20.53
CA ALA A 87 0.82 3.22 -19.08
C ALA A 87 0.51 1.75 -18.70
N LEU A 88 -0.54 1.17 -19.29
CA LEU A 88 -0.87 -0.25 -19.11
C LEU A 88 0.20 -1.17 -19.68
N ASP A 89 0.73 -0.88 -20.86
CA ASP A 89 1.78 -1.70 -21.50
C ASP A 89 3.07 -1.72 -20.63
N ALA A 90 3.41 -0.59 -20.00
CA ALA A 90 4.51 -0.52 -19.04
C ALA A 90 4.24 -1.40 -17.81
N ARG A 91 3.06 -1.31 -17.20
CA ARG A 91 2.68 -2.15 -16.04
C ARG A 91 2.64 -3.64 -16.39
N ILE A 92 2.18 -4.00 -17.59
CA ILE A 92 2.19 -5.39 -18.08
C ILE A 92 3.62 -5.90 -18.19
N THR A 93 4.53 -5.08 -18.73
CA THR A 93 5.95 -5.44 -18.89
C THR A 93 6.63 -5.63 -17.52
N GLU A 94 6.39 -4.71 -16.59
CA GLU A 94 6.90 -4.82 -15.21
C GLU A 94 6.39 -6.07 -14.51
N ALA A 95 5.09 -6.36 -14.61
CA ALA A 95 4.49 -7.56 -14.03
C ALA A 95 5.09 -8.84 -14.64
N ALA A 96 5.30 -8.88 -15.96
CA ALA A 96 5.93 -10.02 -16.63
C ALA A 96 7.36 -10.27 -16.10
N ASN A 97 8.17 -9.21 -15.96
CA ASN A 97 9.52 -9.32 -15.42
C ASN A 97 9.52 -9.85 -13.97
N GLY A 98 8.60 -9.37 -13.13
CA GLY A 98 8.47 -9.85 -11.75
C GLY A 98 8.04 -11.32 -11.68
N ILE A 99 7.14 -11.76 -12.58
CA ILE A 99 6.76 -13.17 -12.70
C ILE A 99 7.97 -14.03 -13.07
N ASP A 100 8.78 -13.60 -14.03
CA ASP A 100 9.97 -14.33 -14.46
C ASP A 100 11.01 -14.47 -13.33
N GLU A 101 11.23 -13.39 -12.56
CA GLU A 101 12.14 -13.40 -11.41
C GLU A 101 11.67 -14.35 -10.31
N LEU A 102 10.39 -14.26 -9.91
CA LEU A 102 9.81 -15.14 -8.90
C LEU A 102 9.78 -16.60 -9.36
N THR A 103 9.56 -16.85 -10.65
CA THR A 103 9.60 -18.21 -11.23
C THR A 103 11.02 -18.79 -11.17
N ARG A 104 12.04 -17.97 -11.45
CA ARG A 104 13.45 -18.37 -11.31
C ARG A 104 13.78 -18.71 -9.86
N LEU A 105 13.45 -17.82 -8.92
CA LEU A 105 13.68 -18.05 -7.48
C LEU A 105 12.96 -19.31 -6.99
N HIS A 106 11.70 -19.51 -7.37
CA HIS A 106 10.94 -20.71 -7.03
C HIS A 106 11.66 -21.98 -7.51
N THR A 107 12.17 -21.96 -8.75
CA THR A 107 12.90 -23.09 -9.34
C THR A 107 14.17 -23.40 -8.56
N GLU A 108 14.92 -22.36 -8.17
CA GLU A 108 16.13 -22.49 -7.35
C GLU A 108 15.83 -23.06 -5.97
N LEU A 109 14.75 -22.61 -5.31
CA LEU A 109 14.32 -23.10 -4.00
C LEU A 109 13.89 -24.56 -4.06
N VAL A 110 13.13 -24.96 -5.08
CA VAL A 110 12.72 -26.36 -5.28
C VAL A 110 13.93 -27.25 -5.52
N ALA A 111 14.90 -26.80 -6.32
CA ALA A 111 16.15 -27.53 -6.55
C ALA A 111 17.00 -27.63 -5.28
N ALA A 112 17.11 -26.56 -4.50
CA ALA A 112 17.83 -26.55 -3.22
C ALA A 112 17.19 -27.52 -2.21
N ARG A 113 15.87 -27.52 -2.09
CA ARG A 113 15.15 -28.49 -1.24
C ARG A 113 15.36 -29.92 -1.72
N GLY A 114 15.25 -30.19 -3.04
CA GLY A 114 15.51 -31.53 -3.58
C GLY A 114 16.94 -32.01 -3.30
N ARG A 115 17.93 -31.12 -3.33
CA ARG A 115 19.30 -31.44 -2.89
C ARG A 115 19.35 -31.77 -1.40
N LEU A 116 18.73 -30.96 -0.54
CA LEU A 116 18.65 -31.23 0.89
C LEU A 116 18.06 -32.61 1.18
N ASP A 117 16.93 -32.92 0.55
CA ASP A 117 16.22 -34.20 0.72
C ASP A 117 17.03 -35.42 0.23
N SER A 118 17.96 -35.19 -0.70
CA SER A 118 18.84 -36.25 -1.22
C SER A 118 20.08 -36.52 -0.35
N LEU A 119 20.37 -35.65 0.62
CA LEU A 119 21.49 -35.85 1.53
C LEU A 119 21.16 -36.92 2.57
N PRO A 120 22.10 -37.82 2.90
CA PRO A 120 21.87 -38.82 3.94
C PRO A 120 21.77 -38.15 5.30
N ASP A 121 20.82 -38.62 6.12
CA ASP A 121 20.73 -38.26 7.53
C ASP A 121 21.98 -38.74 8.27
N ARG A 122 22.61 -37.83 9.02
CA ARG A 122 23.82 -38.10 9.82
C ARG A 122 23.55 -37.71 11.27
N ALA A 123 24.00 -38.54 12.21
CA ALA A 123 23.89 -38.25 13.65
C ALA A 123 24.98 -37.27 14.14
N ASP A 124 26.06 -37.12 13.37
CA ASP A 124 27.16 -36.21 13.66
C ASP A 124 26.84 -34.77 13.22
N ARG A 125 27.62 -33.80 13.73
CA ARG A 125 27.49 -32.39 13.34
C ARG A 125 27.79 -32.20 11.85
N CYS A 126 27.13 -31.23 11.22
CA CYS A 126 27.46 -30.82 9.85
C CYS A 126 28.95 -30.50 9.72
N ASP A 127 29.58 -31.06 8.70
CA ASP A 127 30.98 -30.86 8.34
C ASP A 127 31.08 -30.31 6.90
N PRO A 128 32.28 -29.92 6.43
CA PRO A 128 32.49 -29.50 5.05
C PRO A 128 32.23 -30.61 4.00
N GLN A 129 31.97 -31.86 4.39
CA GLN A 129 31.49 -32.91 3.47
C GLN A 129 29.96 -32.90 3.34
N CYS A 130 29.28 -31.96 4.00
CA CYS A 130 27.89 -31.62 3.72
C CYS A 130 27.80 -30.82 2.43
N THR A 131 27.52 -31.53 1.33
CA THR A 131 27.50 -30.99 -0.04
C THR A 131 26.40 -29.95 -0.29
N PHE A 132 25.48 -29.73 0.66
CA PHE A 132 24.45 -28.69 0.58
C PHE A 132 25.04 -27.29 0.31
N LEU A 133 26.17 -26.97 0.96
CA LEU A 133 26.82 -25.65 0.90
C LEU A 133 27.94 -25.54 -0.15
N LEU A 134 28.26 -26.63 -0.87
CA LEU A 134 29.44 -26.70 -1.73
C LEU A 134 29.16 -26.61 -3.23
N ASP A 135 27.91 -26.72 -3.67
CA ASP A 135 27.57 -26.44 -5.06
C ASP A 135 27.24 -24.95 -5.22
N PRO A 136 27.90 -24.23 -6.13
CA PRO A 136 27.60 -22.84 -6.37
C PRO A 136 26.19 -22.76 -6.93
N VAL A 137 25.23 -22.38 -6.09
CA VAL A 137 24.13 -21.57 -6.58
C VAL A 137 24.82 -20.33 -7.11
N THR A 138 25.01 -20.25 -8.42
CA THR A 138 25.46 -19.02 -9.07
C THR A 138 24.39 -17.97 -8.79
N VAL A 139 24.56 -17.25 -7.70
CA VAL A 139 23.85 -16.00 -7.44
C VAL A 139 24.46 -15.01 -8.43
N GLN A 140 23.97 -15.03 -9.68
CA GLN A 140 24.14 -13.88 -10.56
C GLN A 140 23.39 -12.76 -9.87
N GLY A 141 24.16 -11.79 -9.35
CA GLY A 141 23.70 -10.71 -8.49
C GLY A 141 22.28 -10.27 -8.84
N MET A 142 21.36 -10.56 -7.93
CA MET A 142 20.11 -9.83 -7.87
C MET A 142 20.51 -8.41 -7.48
N ASP A 143 20.57 -7.52 -8.46
CA ASP A 143 20.29 -6.13 -8.18
C ASP A 143 18.82 -6.11 -7.74
N VAL A 144 18.62 -6.24 -6.42
CA VAL A 144 17.35 -5.91 -5.78
C VAL A 144 17.26 -4.40 -5.87
N ALA A 145 16.91 -3.89 -7.05
CA ALA A 145 16.20 -2.65 -7.12
C ALA A 145 14.96 -2.87 -6.26
N THR A 146 14.92 -2.25 -5.09
CA THR A 146 13.73 -2.12 -4.26
C THR A 146 12.68 -1.39 -5.06
N ALA A 147 12.01 -2.10 -5.98
CA ALA A 147 10.73 -1.72 -6.52
C ALA A 147 9.71 -2.07 -5.44
N ASP A 148 9.70 -1.20 -4.44
CA ASP A 148 8.59 -1.00 -3.55
C ASP A 148 7.30 -0.92 -4.39
N ARG A 149 6.38 -1.86 -4.15
CA ARG A 149 4.93 -1.75 -4.41
C ARG A 149 4.19 -3.03 -4.02
N PRO A 150 3.42 -3.02 -2.93
CA PRO A 150 2.47 -4.07 -2.63
C PRO A 150 1.34 -4.12 -3.67
N ILE A 151 0.93 -5.35 -3.98
CA ILE A 151 -0.14 -5.70 -4.92
C ILE A 151 -1.48 -5.19 -4.37
N ALA A 152 -2.21 -4.38 -5.15
CA ALA A 152 -3.43 -3.70 -4.73
C ALA A 152 -4.72 -4.51 -4.87
N CYS A 153 -5.49 -4.55 -3.76
CA CYS A 153 -6.73 -5.27 -3.53
C CYS A 153 -7.99 -4.64 -4.15
N THR A 154 -9.05 -5.44 -4.18
CA THR A 154 -10.47 -5.10 -4.34
C THR A 154 -11.12 -4.94 -2.95
N LEU A 155 -11.89 -3.87 -2.66
CA LEU A 155 -13.13 -3.89 -1.81
C LEU A 155 -13.69 -2.47 -1.49
N ASP A 156 -14.90 -2.46 -0.92
CA ASP A 156 -15.96 -1.44 -0.79
C ASP A 156 -16.08 -0.78 0.61
N GLY A 157 -17.01 0.18 0.79
CA GLY A 157 -16.98 1.21 1.84
C GLY A 157 -17.41 0.86 3.28
N ASP A 158 -18.12 -0.25 3.51
CA ASP A 158 -18.49 -0.68 4.87
C ASP A 158 -17.29 -1.29 5.63
N ASP A 159 -16.31 -1.85 4.91
CA ASP A 159 -15.08 -2.40 5.47
C ASP A 159 -14.18 -1.34 6.11
N TYR A 160 -14.29 -0.06 5.72
CA TYR A 160 -13.38 0.98 6.16
C TYR A 160 -13.59 1.43 7.62
N ARG A 161 -14.85 1.58 8.08
CA ARG A 161 -15.11 1.98 9.47
C ARG A 161 -14.68 0.90 10.46
N THR A 162 -14.99 -0.35 10.16
CA THR A 162 -14.52 -1.51 10.92
C THR A 162 -12.99 -1.55 11.01
N ARG A 163 -12.29 -1.11 9.96
CA ARG A 163 -10.83 -1.09 9.91
C ARG A 163 -10.18 0.04 10.70
N ILE A 164 -10.74 1.26 10.68
CA ILE A 164 -10.30 2.33 11.60
C ILE A 164 -10.46 1.88 13.04
N ASP A 165 -11.62 1.32 13.38
CA ASP A 165 -11.91 0.87 14.75
C ASP A 165 -10.94 -0.24 15.18
N ALA A 166 -10.57 -1.15 14.27
CA ALA A 166 -9.56 -2.18 14.51
C ALA A 166 -8.15 -1.60 14.73
N TRP A 167 -7.72 -0.62 13.92
CA TRP A 167 -6.46 0.10 14.13
C TRP A 167 -6.42 0.83 15.46
N HIS A 168 -7.47 1.57 15.81
CA HIS A 168 -7.55 2.27 17.08
C HIS A 168 -7.57 1.29 18.26
N SER A 169 -8.33 0.20 18.18
CA SER A 169 -8.38 -0.81 19.23
C SER A 169 -7.02 -1.49 19.45
N LEU A 170 -6.29 -1.79 18.38
CA LEU A 170 -4.99 -2.49 18.46
C LEU A 170 -3.88 -1.57 18.96
N LEU A 171 -3.94 -0.28 18.62
CA LEU A 171 -2.92 0.71 18.99
C LEU A 171 -3.26 1.49 20.26
N ASP A 172 -4.41 1.24 20.89
CA ASP A 172 -4.80 1.92 22.13
C ASP A 172 -3.82 1.58 23.26
N GLY A 173 -3.46 2.60 24.04
CA GLY A 173 -2.48 2.46 25.14
C GLY A 173 -1.03 2.11 24.74
N CYS A 174 -0.73 1.87 23.45
CA CYS A 174 0.61 1.54 22.98
C CYS A 174 1.55 2.77 23.00
N PRO A 175 2.81 2.65 23.45
CA PRO A 175 3.79 3.74 23.42
C PRO A 175 4.08 4.24 22.00
N ARG A 176 4.18 5.55 21.83
CA ARG A 176 4.39 6.20 20.51
C ARG A 176 5.58 7.15 20.56
N GLU A 177 6.38 7.13 19.50
CA GLU A 177 7.55 8.00 19.30
C GLU A 177 7.48 8.63 17.90
N GLN A 178 7.78 9.93 17.82
CA GLN A 178 7.88 10.65 16.54
C GLN A 178 9.23 10.35 15.89
N VAL A 179 9.23 10.03 14.59
CA VAL A 179 10.45 9.78 13.80
C VAL A 179 10.55 10.73 12.60
N ASP A 180 11.75 10.84 12.02
CA ASP A 180 12.10 11.82 10.98
C ASP A 180 11.22 11.81 9.71
N THR A 181 10.43 10.77 9.47
CA THR A 181 9.47 10.66 8.35
C THR A 181 8.09 10.14 8.74
N GLY A 182 7.77 10.04 10.04
CA GLY A 182 6.48 9.49 10.49
C GLY A 182 6.41 9.16 11.98
N VAL A 183 5.73 8.07 12.34
CA VAL A 183 5.51 7.66 13.73
C VAL A 183 5.90 6.21 13.95
N ARG A 184 6.53 5.93 15.08
CA ARG A 184 6.79 4.58 15.57
C ARG A 184 5.87 4.25 16.74
N VAL A 185 5.19 3.12 16.67
CA VAL A 185 4.34 2.59 17.74
C VAL A 185 4.90 1.25 18.21
N THR A 186 5.02 1.06 19.51
CA THR A 186 5.47 -0.21 20.10
C THR A 186 4.27 -1.02 20.53
N VAL A 187 4.11 -2.21 19.97
CA VAL A 187 2.94 -3.07 20.14
C VAL A 187 3.38 -4.41 20.77
N PRO A 188 2.57 -5.07 21.60
CA PRO A 188 2.88 -6.41 22.09
C PRO A 188 3.08 -7.42 20.94
N ALA A 189 4.05 -8.34 21.08
CA ALA A 189 4.35 -9.31 20.03
C ALA A 189 3.20 -10.27 19.70
N GLU A 190 2.29 -10.51 20.64
CA GLU A 190 1.07 -11.30 20.44
C GLU A 190 0.10 -10.68 19.42
N SER A 191 0.12 -9.36 19.24
CA SER A 191 -0.71 -8.64 18.27
C SER A 191 -0.09 -8.58 16.87
N ALA A 192 1.09 -9.18 16.65
CA ALA A 192 1.84 -9.07 15.40
C ALA A 192 1.08 -9.56 14.17
N ALA A 193 0.32 -10.66 14.30
CA ALA A 193 -0.44 -11.23 13.19
C ALA A 193 -1.62 -10.35 12.77
N GLU A 194 -2.34 -9.80 13.74
CA GLU A 194 -3.44 -8.86 13.52
C GLU A 194 -2.92 -7.53 12.96
N LEU A 195 -1.80 -7.05 13.50
CA LEU A 195 -1.10 -5.87 13.00
C LEU A 195 -0.66 -6.03 11.54
N ALA A 196 -0.05 -7.18 11.19
CA ALA A 196 0.35 -7.46 9.81
C ALA A 196 -0.85 -7.51 8.86
N ALA A 197 -1.98 -8.09 9.29
CA ALA A 197 -3.21 -8.11 8.50
C ALA A 197 -3.76 -6.68 8.27
N LEU A 198 -3.74 -5.83 9.29
CA LEU A 198 -4.15 -4.43 9.17
C LEU A 198 -3.22 -3.61 8.29
N ILE A 199 -1.90 -3.81 8.35
CA ILE A 199 -0.92 -3.15 7.47
C ILE A 199 -1.16 -3.52 6.02
N VAL A 200 -1.28 -4.82 5.74
CA VAL A 200 -1.58 -5.32 4.39
C VAL A 200 -2.88 -4.68 3.91
N ALA A 201 -3.92 -4.68 4.73
CA ALA A 201 -5.18 -4.01 4.40
C ALA A 201 -4.99 -2.51 4.12
N GLU A 202 -4.18 -1.79 4.91
CA GLU A 202 -4.00 -0.33 4.82
C GLU A 202 -3.17 0.11 3.60
N GLN A 203 -2.14 -0.65 3.24
CA GLN A 203 -1.38 -0.46 2.01
C GLN A 203 -2.27 -0.52 0.76
N HIS A 204 -3.43 -1.21 0.82
CA HIS A 204 -4.39 -1.24 -0.27
C HIS A 204 -5.23 0.04 -0.42
N CYS A 205 -5.59 0.70 0.70
CA CYS A 205 -6.42 1.92 0.70
C CYS A 205 -5.57 3.18 0.56
N CYS A 206 -4.48 3.21 1.33
CA CYS A 206 -3.55 4.32 1.49
C CYS A 206 -2.15 3.92 1.01
N ALA A 207 -2.03 3.52 -0.26
CA ALA A 207 -0.77 3.06 -0.90
C ALA A 207 0.42 4.06 -0.89
N PHE A 208 0.27 5.21 -0.24
CA PHE A 208 1.31 6.23 -0.02
C PHE A 208 1.86 6.18 1.42
N LEU A 209 1.30 5.34 2.29
CA LEU A 209 1.83 5.08 3.62
C LEU A 209 2.74 3.86 3.56
N ASP A 210 3.96 4.05 4.04
CA ASP A 210 4.96 3.00 4.20
C ASP A 210 4.87 2.44 5.62
N PHE A 211 4.87 1.12 5.73
CA PHE A 211 4.78 0.42 7.02
C PHE A 211 5.98 -0.51 7.15
N THR A 212 6.79 -0.31 8.19
CA THR A 212 7.94 -1.14 8.51
C THR A 212 7.73 -1.81 9.87
N LEU A 213 7.92 -3.12 9.95
CA LEU A 213 7.86 -3.89 11.19
C LEU A 213 9.27 -4.24 11.67
N GLY A 214 9.60 -3.85 12.89
CA GLY A 214 10.76 -4.34 13.63
C GLY A 214 10.31 -5.31 14.72
N PHE A 215 10.89 -6.50 14.78
CA PHE A 215 10.57 -7.49 15.81
C PHE A 215 11.65 -7.48 16.89
N ASP A 216 11.24 -7.38 18.15
CA ASP A 216 12.06 -7.61 19.34
C ASP A 216 11.47 -8.80 20.13
N ARG A 217 12.13 -9.23 21.22
CA ARG A 217 11.76 -10.45 21.96
C ARG A 217 10.30 -10.49 22.41
N ASP A 218 9.79 -9.37 22.93
CA ASP A 218 8.45 -9.28 23.52
C ASP A 218 7.56 -8.22 22.86
N THR A 219 8.10 -7.46 21.90
CA THR A 219 7.39 -6.34 21.26
C THR A 219 7.66 -6.26 19.76
N VAL A 220 6.75 -5.59 19.07
CA VAL A 220 6.85 -5.24 17.65
C VAL A 220 6.82 -3.73 17.51
N ALA A 221 7.87 -3.17 16.91
CA ALA A 221 7.95 -1.77 16.56
C ALA A 221 7.35 -1.57 15.15
N LEU A 222 6.14 -1.02 15.10
CA LEU A 222 5.54 -0.53 13.86
C LEU A 222 6.07 0.86 13.56
N THR A 223 6.72 1.06 12.42
CA THR A 223 7.06 2.40 11.92
C THR A 223 6.19 2.70 10.71
N ILE A 224 5.40 3.77 10.78
CA ILE A 224 4.56 4.27 9.69
C ILE A 224 5.19 5.55 9.17
N THR A 225 5.50 5.61 7.87
CA THR A 225 6.06 6.79 7.23
C THR A 225 5.21 7.21 6.04
N ALA A 226 5.29 8.49 5.68
CA ALA A 226 4.55 9.04 4.54
C ALA A 226 5.38 10.11 3.84
N PRO A 227 5.12 10.36 2.54
CA PRO A 227 5.57 11.56 1.85
C PRO A 227 5.29 12.84 2.66
N ALA A 228 6.12 13.87 2.50
CA ALA A 228 6.04 15.09 3.32
C ALA A 228 4.66 15.77 3.29
N ASP A 229 3.96 15.66 2.16
CA ASP A 229 2.60 16.14 1.91
C ASP A 229 1.50 15.25 2.50
N ALA A 230 1.78 13.98 2.82
CA ALA A 230 0.84 12.99 3.36
C ALA A 230 1.01 12.75 4.87
N ARG A 231 1.94 13.44 5.53
CA ARG A 231 2.36 13.19 6.92
C ARG A 231 1.25 13.37 7.96
N ALA A 232 0.38 14.35 7.76
CA ALA A 232 -0.76 14.62 8.65
C ALA A 232 -1.80 13.48 8.65
N LEU A 233 -1.75 12.57 7.68
CA LEU A 233 -2.67 11.42 7.58
C LEU A 233 -2.24 10.27 8.49
N ILE A 234 -0.96 10.23 8.89
CA ILE A 234 -0.48 9.29 9.89
C ILE A 234 -1.28 9.55 11.17
N ASP A 235 -1.34 10.82 11.62
CA ASP A 235 -2.02 11.19 12.86
C ASP A 235 -3.49 10.74 12.88
N ASP A 236 -4.23 10.85 11.77
CA ASP A 236 -5.62 10.41 11.69
C ASP A 236 -5.77 8.86 11.73
N LEU A 237 -4.75 8.09 11.31
CA LEU A 237 -4.75 6.62 11.36
C LEU A 237 -4.46 6.09 12.77
N ILE A 238 -3.55 6.75 13.49
CA ILE A 238 -3.02 6.29 14.79
C ILE A 238 -3.60 7.01 16.00
N THR A 239 -4.30 8.13 15.82
CA THR A 239 -4.91 8.90 16.92
C THR A 239 -6.42 8.66 16.94
N PRO A 240 -6.98 8.03 17.99
CA PRO A 240 -8.43 7.95 18.12
C PRO A 240 -8.98 9.38 18.21
N THR A 241 -9.98 9.70 17.38
CA THR A 241 -10.76 10.93 17.56
C THR A 241 -11.38 10.90 18.96
N ALA A 242 -11.08 11.94 19.76
CA ALA A 242 -11.70 12.14 21.07
C ALA A 242 -13.24 12.07 20.96
N PRO A 243 -13.94 11.55 21.99
CA PRO A 243 -15.38 11.33 21.96
C PRO A 243 -16.21 12.59 21.73
#